data_AF-A0A2P5NA07-F1
#
_entry.id   AF-A0A2P5NA07-F1
#
_cell.length_a   1.000
_cell.length_b   1.000
_cell.length_c   1.000
_cell.angle_alpha   90.00
_cell.angle_beta   90.00
_cell.angle_gamma   90.00
#
_symmetry.space_group_name_H-M   'P 1'
#
loop_
_entity.id
_entity.type
_entity.pdbx_description
1 polymer ?
#
loop_
_entity_poly.entity_id
_entity_poly.type
_entity_poly.pdbx_seq_one_letter_code
_entity_poly.pdbx_strand_id
1 'polypeptide(L)' 'MPDEQIDYSDIPAATPEQWREAERGRFSRPVKQQLTLRIDADVIAWYKSQGRGYQTRINEVLRQAMQEEIKHP' A
#
# COMPACT_ATOMS: atom_id res chain seq x y z
N MET A 1 -27.84 26.38 1.50
CA MET A 1 -28.77 25.41 2.09
C MET A 1 -28.24 25.08 3.48
N PRO A 2 -29.07 25.12 4.53
CA PRO A 2 -28.68 24.64 5.85
C PRO A 2 -28.63 23.11 5.87
N ASP A 3 -27.74 22.55 6.67
CA ASP A 3 -27.51 21.10 6.81
C ASP A 3 -28.80 20.32 7.15
N GLU A 4 -29.74 20.96 7.83
CA GLU A 4 -31.06 20.41 8.19
C GLU A 4 -31.95 20.04 6.98
N GLN A 5 -31.61 20.52 5.78
CA GLN A 5 -32.34 20.23 4.53
C GLN A 5 -31.70 19.11 3.70
N ILE A 6 -30.64 18.47 4.19
CA ILE A 6 -29.97 17.38 3.49
C ILE A 6 -30.72 16.07 3.75
N ASP A 7 -31.20 15.42 2.68
CA ASP A 7 -31.81 14.11 2.74
C ASP A 7 -30.74 13.00 2.71
N TYR A 8 -30.76 12.13 3.71
CA TYR A 8 -29.85 10.98 3.86
C TYR A 8 -30.56 9.63 3.63
N SER A 9 -31.80 9.63 3.13
CA SER A 9 -32.60 8.42 2.91
C SER A 9 -31.90 7.36 2.05
N ASP A 10 -31.10 7.78 1.07
CA ASP A 10 -30.34 6.90 0.17
C ASP A 10 -29.00 6.42 0.76
N ILE A 11 -28.52 7.06 1.84
CA ILE A 11 -27.20 6.80 2.44
C ILE A 11 -27.34 6.75 3.97
N PRO A 12 -27.95 5.69 4.51
CA PRO A 12 -28.09 5.53 5.95
C PRO A 12 -26.72 5.47 6.64
N ALA A 13 -26.65 6.01 7.86
CA ALA A 13 -25.43 5.99 8.66
C ALA A 13 -24.98 4.54 8.95
N ALA A 14 -23.69 4.27 8.78
CA ALA A 14 -23.13 2.97 9.08
C ALA A 14 -23.24 2.64 10.57
N THR A 15 -23.70 1.43 10.88
CA THR A 15 -23.86 0.93 12.26
C THR A 15 -22.50 0.58 12.88
N PRO A 16 -22.38 0.61 14.22
CA PRO A 16 -21.14 0.22 14.92
C PRO A 16 -20.65 -1.19 14.55
N GLU A 17 -21.58 -2.09 14.22
CA GLU A 17 -21.28 -3.46 13.78
C GLU A 17 -20.64 -3.47 12.38
N GLN A 18 -21.14 -2.65 11.46
CA GLN A 18 -20.54 -2.49 10.12
C GLN A 18 -19.12 -1.90 10.20
N TRP A 19 -18.85 -1.03 11.19
CA TRP A 19 -17.50 -0.51 11.44
C TRP A 19 -16.53 -1.55 12.00
N ARG A 20 -17.01 -2.62 12.65
CA ARG A 20 -16.14 -3.69 13.19
C ARG A 20 -15.50 -4.54 12.11
N GLU A 21 -16.18 -4.73 10.99
CA GLU A 21 -15.66 -5.45 9.81
C GLU A 21 -14.95 -4.55 8.80
N ALA A 22 -14.90 -3.23 9.06
CA ALA A 22 -14.28 -2.29 8.16
C ALA A 22 -12.75 -2.53 8.08
N GLU A 23 -12.27 -2.88 6.89
CA GLU A 23 -10.85 -3.11 6.62
C GLU A 23 -10.10 -1.78 6.54
N ARG A 24 -9.41 -1.41 7.62
CA ARG A 24 -8.53 -0.23 7.62
C ARG A 24 -7.34 -0.46 6.71
N GLY A 25 -7.14 0.45 5.75
CA GLY A 25 -5.95 0.47 4.91
C GLY A 25 -6.03 -0.35 3.63
N ARG A 26 -7.19 -0.94 3.28
CA ARG A 26 -7.41 -1.67 2.02
C ARG A 26 -6.96 -0.91 0.77
N PHE A 27 -7.08 0.42 0.79
CA PHE A 27 -6.69 1.31 -0.30
C PHE A 27 -5.42 2.14 -0.01
N SER A 28 -4.76 1.91 1.14
CA SER A 28 -3.54 2.62 1.49
C SER A 28 -2.38 2.10 0.64
N ARG A 29 -2.03 2.88 -0.39
CA ARG A 29 -0.81 2.64 -1.16
C ARG A 29 0.35 3.30 -0.41
N PRO A 30 1.42 2.55 -0.08
CA PRO A 30 2.62 3.14 0.47
C PRO A 30 3.15 4.22 -0.46
N VAL A 31 3.46 5.39 0.11
CA VAL A 31 4.08 6.48 -0.66
C VAL A 31 5.49 6.06 -1.03
N LYS A 32 5.73 5.87 -2.33
CA LYS A 32 7.06 5.57 -2.85
C LYS A 32 7.88 6.86 -2.86
N GLN A 33 9.06 6.82 -2.29
CA GLN A 33 10.02 7.92 -2.34
C GLN A 33 11.04 7.65 -3.45
N GLN A 34 11.27 8.64 -4.32
CA GLN A 34 12.34 8.58 -5.31
C GLN A 34 13.66 8.95 -4.64
N LEU A 35 14.61 8.01 -4.64
CA LEU A 35 15.92 8.17 -4.04
C LEU A 35 16.99 7.57 -4.95
N THR A 36 18.22 8.09 -4.85
CA THR A 36 19.38 7.53 -5.56
C THR A 36 20.06 6.49 -4.69
N LEU A 37 19.96 5.22 -5.08
CA LEU A 37 20.59 4.07 -4.40
C LEU A 37 21.54 3.34 -5.34
N ARG A 38 22.62 2.78 -4.79
CA ARG A 38 23.50 1.86 -5.51
C ARG A 38 23.07 0.42 -5.25
N ILE A 39 22.89 -0.35 -6.32
CA ILE A 39 22.60 -1.78 -6.31
C ILE A 39 23.67 -2.45 -7.16
N ASP A 40 24.13 -3.63 -6.75
CA ASP A 40 25.14 -4.38 -7.49
C ASP A 40 24.72 -4.66 -8.94
N ALA A 41 25.71 -4.67 -9.83
CA ALA A 41 25.51 -4.70 -11.28
C ALA A 41 24.86 -6.02 -11.75
N ASP A 42 25.22 -7.13 -11.13
CA ASP A 42 24.66 -8.46 -11.39
C ASP A 42 23.21 -8.57 -10.89
N VAL A 43 22.92 -8.03 -9.70
CA VAL A 43 21.56 -8.01 -9.14
C VAL A 43 20.62 -7.20 -10.04
N ILE A 44 21.04 -6.00 -10.47
CA ILE A 44 20.20 -5.19 -11.37
C ILE A 44 20.06 -5.82 -12.75
N ALA A 45 21.09 -6.50 -13.26
CA ALA A 45 21.02 -7.23 -14.53
C ALA A 45 20.03 -8.40 -14.44
N TRP A 46 20.05 -9.15 -13.34
CA TRP A 46 19.10 -10.24 -13.08
C TRP A 46 17.66 -9.75 -13.01
N TYR A 47 17.38 -8.67 -12.28
CA TYR A 47 16.03 -8.11 -12.24
C TYR A 47 15.56 -7.56 -13.60
N LYS A 48 16.46 -6.93 -14.36
CA LYS A 48 16.14 -6.44 -15.72
C LYS A 48 15.86 -7.57 -16.70
N SER A 49 16.51 -8.73 -16.57
CA SER A 49 16.29 -9.88 -17.48
C SER A 49 14.88 -10.46 -17.36
N GLN A 50 14.19 -10.23 -16.22
CA GLN A 50 12.79 -10.61 -15.99
C GLN A 50 11.78 -9.69 -16.69
N GLY A 51 12.24 -8.67 -17.43
CA GLY A 51 11.42 -7.78 -18.23
C GLY A 51 10.79 -6.62 -17.46
N ARG A 52 9.64 -6.14 -17.95
CA ARG A 52 8.95 -4.98 -17.38
C ARG A 52 8.59 -5.22 -15.91
N GLY A 53 8.64 -4.16 -15.11
CA GLY A 53 8.30 -4.21 -13.69
C GLY A 53 9.45 -4.58 -12.75
N TYR A 54 10.70 -4.65 -13.24
CA TYR A 54 11.88 -4.98 -12.42
C TYR A 54 12.01 -4.07 -11.17
N GLN A 55 11.71 -2.77 -11.28
CA GLN A 55 11.74 -1.85 -10.13
C GLN A 55 10.68 -2.18 -9.08
N THR A 56 9.48 -2.61 -9.52
CA THR A 56 8.42 -3.05 -8.61
C THR A 56 8.85 -4.29 -7.85
N ARG A 57 9.46 -5.27 -8.54
CA ARG A 57 9.98 -6.51 -7.90
C ARG A 57 11.07 -6.22 -6.88
N ILE A 58 12.01 -5.33 -7.20
CA ILE A 58 13.04 -4.89 -6.24
C ILE A 58 12.37 -4.32 -4.98
N ASN A 59 11.38 -3.43 -5.15
CA ASN A 59 10.66 -2.85 -4.02
C ASN A 59 9.83 -3.87 -3.22
N GLU A 60 9.28 -4.90 -3.87
CA GLU A 60 8.57 -5.99 -3.20
C GLU A 60 9.50 -6.82 -2.31
N VAL A 61 10.70 -7.16 -2.80
CA VAL A 61 11.69 -7.90 -2.00
C VAL A 61 12.19 -7.08 -0.80
N LEU A 62 12.50 -5.81 -1.01
CA LEU A 62 12.90 -4.92 0.10
C LEU A 62 11.80 -4.80 1.16
N ARG A 63 10.53 -4.78 0.74
CA ARG A 63 9.38 -4.74 1.64
C ARG A 63 9.23 -6.03 2.44
N GLN A 64 9.42 -7.18 1.80
CA GLN A 64 9.34 -8.47 2.49
C GLN A 64 10.43 -8.56 3.56
N ALA A 65 11.68 -8.25 3.22
CA ALA A 65 12.79 -8.22 4.18
C ALA A 65 12.52 -7.29 5.37
N MET A 66 12.06 -6.06 5.09
CA MET A 66 11.67 -5.11 6.15
C MET A 66 10.56 -5.66 7.06
N GLN A 67 9.54 -6.32 6.51
CA GLN A 67 8.46 -6.91 7.30
C GLN A 67 8.93 -8.10 8.14
N GLU A 68 9.89 -8.88 7.66
CA GLU A 68 10.48 -9.97 8.42
C GLU A 68 11.30 -9.44 9.60
N GLU A 69 12.10 -8.39 9.41
CA GLU A 69 12.83 -7.75 10.51
C GLU A 69 11.89 -7.17 11.58
N ILE A 70 10.81 -6.49 11.18
CA ILE A 70 9.82 -5.94 12.12
C ILE A 70 9.14 -7.05 12.97
N LYS A 71 8.97 -8.25 12.42
CA LYS A 71 8.33 -9.38 13.11
C LYS A 71 9.26 -10.08 14.10
N HIS A 72 10.57 -9.88 14.01
CA HIS A 72 11.57 -10.47 14.91
C HIS A 72 12.30 -9.39 15.73
N PRO A 73 11.59 -8.60 16.56
CA PRO A 73 12.21 -7.60 17.42
C PRO A 73 12.99 -8.22 18.60
#